data_AF-A0A367K957-F1
#
_entry.id   AF-A0A367K957-F1
#
_cell.length_a   1.000
_cell.length_b   1.000
_cell.length_c   1.000
_cell.angle_alpha   90.00
_cell.angle_beta   90.00
_cell.angle_gamma   90.00
#
_symmetry.space_group_name_H-M   'P 1'
#
loop_
_entity.id
_entity.type
_entity.pdbx_description
1 polymer ?
#
loop_
_entity_poly.entity_id
_entity_poly.type
_entity_poly.pdbx_seq_one_letter_code
_entity_poly.pdbx_strand_id
1 'polypeptide(L)'
;MDHFEGGGASQDDFTFLEYSADTQSSQYEYNDFTQTPKEVVDMSSLSIQDDNDEGKNAVVNGTTSFVNDFQFEDTDDFNELTEDKDLPGHACKYCGIHSPASVVKCVTCDRWFCNSRGNTSGSHIINHLVRAKHKEVSLHPESPLGDTILECYNCGCRNVFLLGFIPAKSDTVVVLICRQPCAAVPSSKDLNWDTTQWMPLIDDRCFLTWLVKIPSDQEQLRARQITSQQINKLEELWKENGEATLEDLEKPGVDDEPHPVLLR
;
A
#
# COMPACT_ATOMS: atom_id res chain seq x y z
N MET A 1 76.39 -37.93 11.09
CA MET A 1 76.12 -39.06 12.02
C MET A 1 74.71 -38.84 12.55
N ASP A 2 73.63 -39.49 12.15
CA ASP A 2 73.25 -40.53 11.18
C ASP A 2 71.70 -40.39 11.05
N HIS A 3 71.10 -40.22 9.86
CA HIS A 3 70.44 -41.27 9.03
C HIS A 3 69.52 -42.23 9.81
N PHE A 4 68.18 -42.08 9.63
CA PHE A 4 67.27 -42.95 8.83
C PHE A 4 66.68 -44.08 9.71
N GLU A 5 65.44 -44.57 9.67
CA GLU A 5 64.38 -44.61 8.64
C GLU A 5 63.10 -45.26 9.24
N GLY A 6 61.95 -45.10 8.56
CA GLY A 6 60.81 -46.03 8.59
C GLY A 6 59.60 -45.56 9.42
N GLY A 7 58.37 -45.47 8.91
CA GLY A 7 57.77 -45.97 7.68
C GLY A 7 56.31 -46.32 8.01
N GLY A 8 55.34 -45.74 7.28
CA GLY A 8 53.92 -45.97 7.54
C GLY A 8 53.05 -45.06 6.70
N ALA A 9 52.95 -45.38 5.41
CA ALA A 9 51.98 -44.79 4.50
C ALA A 9 50.57 -45.27 4.87
N SER A 10 49.62 -44.35 4.93
CA SER A 10 48.20 -44.66 4.76
C SER A 10 47.65 -43.60 3.81
N GLN A 11 47.36 -44.08 2.60
CA GLN A 11 46.65 -43.36 1.55
C GLN A 11 45.21 -43.21 2.01
N ASP A 12 44.81 -41.99 2.37
CA ASP A 12 43.39 -41.67 2.45
C ASP A 12 42.98 -41.01 1.14
N ASP A 13 42.32 -41.87 0.35
CA ASP A 13 41.55 -41.66 -0.85
C ASP A 13 40.95 -40.25 -1.02
N PHE A 14 41.39 -39.55 -2.07
CA PHE A 14 40.59 -38.49 -2.69
C PHE A 14 39.51 -39.15 -3.56
N THR A 15 38.45 -39.64 -2.92
CA THR A 15 37.26 -40.10 -3.63
C THR A 15 36.48 -38.88 -4.13
N PHE A 16 36.64 -38.65 -5.43
CA PHE A 16 35.77 -37.90 -6.32
C PHE A 16 34.29 -38.14 -5.97
N LEU A 17 33.66 -37.17 -5.28
CA LEU A 17 32.24 -37.20 -4.96
C LEU A 17 31.47 -36.80 -6.22
N GLU A 18 31.14 -37.82 -7.00
CA GLU A 18 30.24 -37.78 -8.13
C GLU A 18 28.83 -37.39 -7.64
N TYR A 19 28.31 -36.31 -8.21
CA TYR A 19 27.06 -35.66 -7.83
C TYR A 19 25.88 -36.46 -8.38
N SER A 20 25.42 -37.48 -7.64
CA SER A 20 24.17 -38.18 -7.94
C SER A 20 22.99 -37.39 -7.38
N ALA A 21 22.28 -36.69 -8.26
CA ALA A 21 21.08 -35.92 -7.96
C ALA A 21 19.85 -36.84 -7.86
N ASP A 22 19.53 -37.31 -6.65
CA ASP A 22 18.26 -37.96 -6.37
C ASP A 22 17.18 -36.89 -6.10
N THR A 23 16.47 -36.50 -7.15
CA THR A 23 15.26 -35.68 -7.05
C THR A 23 14.05 -36.60 -6.83
N GLN A 24 13.38 -36.46 -5.68
CA GLN A 24 12.08 -37.10 -5.46
C GLN A 24 11.03 -36.39 -6.33
N SER A 25 10.42 -37.16 -7.23
CA SER A 25 9.35 -36.73 -8.14
C SER A 25 8.13 -36.20 -7.37
N SER A 26 7.80 -34.93 -7.58
CA SER A 26 6.45 -34.41 -7.37
C SER A 26 5.70 -34.51 -8.69
N GLN A 27 4.49 -35.09 -8.64
CA GLN A 27 3.61 -35.21 -9.79
C GLN A 27 3.08 -33.83 -10.20
N TYR A 28 3.64 -33.26 -11.26
CA TYR A 28 3.03 -32.20 -12.04
C TYR A 28 2.99 -32.65 -13.50
N GLU A 29 1.78 -32.85 -14.03
CA GLU A 29 1.54 -33.11 -15.45
C GLU A 29 1.86 -31.85 -16.27
N TYR A 30 2.85 -31.97 -17.16
CA TYR A 30 3.15 -30.99 -18.19
C TYR A 30 2.40 -31.39 -19.46
N ASN A 31 1.25 -30.76 -19.72
CA ASN A 31 0.53 -30.93 -20.99
C ASN A 31 1.12 -29.97 -22.03
N ASP A 32 1.91 -30.56 -22.93
CA ASP A 32 2.28 -30.03 -24.24
C ASP A 32 1.04 -29.99 -25.14
N PHE A 33 0.67 -28.82 -25.65
CA PHE A 33 -0.47 -28.64 -26.55
C PHE A 33 -0.09 -27.79 -27.76
N THR A 34 0.77 -28.32 -28.63
CA THR A 34 0.69 -27.98 -30.04
C THR A 34 -0.40 -28.81 -30.71
N GLN A 35 -1.63 -28.29 -30.72
CA GLN A 35 -2.63 -28.61 -31.76
C GLN A 35 -3.74 -27.56 -31.79
N THR A 36 -4.01 -27.06 -33.00
CA THR A 36 -4.95 -25.99 -33.35
C THR A 36 -6.41 -26.30 -33.00
N PRO A 37 -7.21 -25.28 -32.64
CA PRO A 37 -8.60 -25.22 -33.06
C PRO A 37 -8.92 -23.91 -33.80
N LYS A 38 -9.52 -24.07 -34.98
CA LYS A 38 -10.34 -23.05 -35.65
C LYS A 38 -11.58 -22.85 -34.78
N GLU A 39 -11.95 -21.60 -34.53
CA GLU A 39 -13.32 -21.05 -34.68
C GLU A 39 -13.38 -19.67 -34.04
N VAL A 40 -13.54 -18.67 -34.90
CA VAL A 40 -13.85 -17.28 -34.56
C VAL A 40 -15.36 -17.17 -34.37
N VAL A 41 -15.81 -16.71 -33.22
CA VAL A 41 -17.20 -16.32 -32.98
C VAL A 41 -17.25 -14.82 -32.71
N ASP A 42 -17.97 -14.15 -33.61
CA ASP A 42 -18.11 -12.71 -33.79
C ASP A 42 -19.12 -12.13 -32.79
N MET A 43 -18.76 -11.00 -32.17
CA MET A 43 -19.60 -10.23 -31.25
C MET A 43 -20.32 -9.13 -32.05
N SER A 44 -21.25 -9.54 -32.90
CA SER A 44 -22.12 -8.64 -33.65
C SER A 44 -23.53 -9.21 -33.83
N SER A 45 -24.32 -9.28 -32.75
CA SER A 45 -25.80 -9.45 -32.86
C SER A 45 -26.50 -9.35 -31.51
N LEU A 46 -26.86 -8.12 -31.12
CA LEU A 46 -28.00 -7.88 -30.22
C LEU A 46 -28.86 -6.79 -30.86
N SER A 47 -29.84 -7.23 -31.65
CA SER A 47 -30.93 -6.41 -32.17
C SER A 47 -32.12 -6.47 -31.21
N ILE A 48 -32.51 -5.32 -30.67
CA ILE A 48 -33.78 -5.15 -29.95
C ILE A 48 -34.88 -4.97 -31.01
N GLN A 49 -35.90 -5.81 -30.92
CA GLN A 49 -37.09 -5.82 -31.78
C GLN A 49 -38.04 -4.68 -31.36
N ASP A 50 -38.45 -3.87 -32.33
CA ASP A 50 -39.45 -2.82 -32.20
C ASP A 50 -40.69 -3.27 -33.00
N ASP A 51 -41.79 -3.54 -32.31
CA ASP A 51 -43.08 -3.94 -32.89
C ASP A 51 -43.86 -2.67 -33.27
N ASN A 52 -44.07 -2.46 -34.57
CA ASN A 52 -45.02 -1.48 -35.11
C ASN A 52 -46.22 -2.22 -35.73
N ASP A 53 -47.41 -1.93 -35.21
CA ASP A 53 -48.71 -2.31 -35.80
C ASP A 53 -49.43 -1.05 -36.32
N GLU A 54 -49.92 -1.11 -37.57
CA GLU A 54 -50.58 -0.01 -38.27
C GLU A 54 -52.12 -0.12 -38.23
N GLY A 55 -52.78 0.97 -37.82
CA GLY A 55 -53.78 1.62 -38.68
C GLY A 55 -55.22 1.79 -38.17
N LYS A 56 -55.59 3.05 -37.81
CA LYS A 56 -56.50 3.98 -38.55
C LYS A 56 -57.38 4.89 -37.66
N ASN A 57 -57.27 6.20 -37.95
CA ASN A 57 -58.26 7.31 -37.89
C ASN A 57 -58.87 7.78 -36.54
N ALA A 58 -58.56 9.01 -36.12
CA ALA A 58 -59.46 10.19 -36.20
C ALA A 58 -58.98 11.43 -35.38
N VAL A 59 -58.79 12.56 -36.08
CA VAL A 59 -59.23 13.94 -35.77
C VAL A 59 -58.96 14.59 -34.37
N VAL A 60 -57.97 15.48 -34.34
CA VAL A 60 -57.95 16.90 -33.85
C VAL A 60 -58.52 17.25 -32.45
N ASN A 61 -57.64 17.63 -31.50
CA ASN A 61 -57.56 18.97 -30.88
C ASN A 61 -56.62 19.02 -29.65
N GLY A 62 -55.75 20.05 -29.59
CA GLY A 62 -55.58 20.85 -28.38
C GLY A 62 -54.42 20.54 -27.41
N THR A 63 -53.53 21.54 -27.32
CA THR A 63 -52.95 22.12 -26.09
C THR A 63 -51.67 21.57 -25.44
N THR A 64 -50.80 22.56 -25.12
CA THR A 64 -49.64 22.61 -24.21
C THR A 64 -48.36 21.88 -24.66
N SER A 65 -47.38 22.58 -25.24
CA SER A 65 -46.37 23.42 -24.54
C SER A 65 -45.57 22.59 -23.53
N PHE A 66 -44.31 22.29 -23.88
CA PHE A 66 -43.10 22.16 -23.03
C PHE A 66 -42.06 21.34 -23.79
N VAL A 67 -41.49 21.91 -24.85
CA VAL A 67 -40.15 21.50 -25.31
C VAL A 67 -39.17 22.35 -24.53
N ASN A 68 -38.61 21.77 -23.47
CA ASN A 68 -37.56 22.42 -22.71
C ASN A 68 -36.29 22.30 -23.54
N ASP A 69 -35.89 23.45 -24.04
CA ASP A 69 -34.62 23.83 -24.62
C ASP A 69 -33.46 23.31 -23.75
N PHE A 70 -32.85 22.19 -24.14
CA PHE A 70 -31.54 21.79 -23.60
C PHE A 70 -30.48 22.50 -24.42
N GLN A 71 -30.28 23.77 -24.07
CA GLN A 71 -29.14 24.56 -24.47
C GLN A 71 -27.92 24.00 -23.72
N PHE A 72 -27.08 23.24 -24.41
CA PHE A 72 -25.78 22.82 -23.92
C PHE A 72 -24.88 24.05 -23.91
N GLU A 73 -24.85 24.79 -22.79
CA GLU A 73 -23.75 25.72 -22.55
C GLU A 73 -22.51 24.87 -22.30
N ASP A 74 -21.55 24.98 -23.22
CA ASP A 74 -20.17 24.55 -23.03
C ASP A 74 -19.61 25.27 -21.80
N THR A 75 -19.84 24.71 -20.62
CA THR A 75 -19.10 25.09 -19.42
C THR A 75 -17.78 24.34 -19.49
N ASP A 76 -16.77 25.02 -20.05
CA ASP A 76 -15.33 24.80 -19.85
C ASP A 76 -14.94 24.89 -18.35
N ASP A 77 -15.66 24.20 -17.48
CA ASP A 77 -15.60 24.33 -16.02
C ASP A 77 -15.42 22.96 -15.32
N PHE A 78 -14.96 21.96 -16.07
CA PHE A 78 -14.55 20.67 -15.52
C PHE A 78 -13.09 20.68 -14.99
N ASN A 79 -12.39 21.80 -15.13
CA ASN A 79 -10.98 21.92 -14.74
C ASN A 79 -10.75 22.77 -13.46
N GLU A 80 -11.81 23.22 -12.79
CA GLU A 80 -11.74 24.15 -11.63
C GLU A 80 -12.22 23.52 -10.30
N LEU A 81 -12.11 22.20 -10.15
CA LEU A 81 -12.37 21.50 -8.86
C LEU A 81 -11.09 21.08 -8.12
N THR A 82 -9.92 21.42 -8.64
CA THR A 82 -8.64 21.31 -7.92
C THR A 82 -8.15 22.68 -7.45
N GLU A 83 -9.06 23.56 -7.02
CA GLU A 83 -8.64 24.63 -6.13
C GLU A 83 -8.06 23.98 -4.88
N ASP A 84 -6.76 24.15 -4.66
CA ASP A 84 -6.08 23.97 -3.38
C ASP A 84 -6.71 24.91 -2.33
N LYS A 85 -7.95 24.64 -1.95
CA LYS A 85 -8.54 25.19 -0.72
C LYS A 85 -7.63 24.70 0.39
N ASP A 86 -6.89 25.63 0.99
CA ASP A 86 -5.94 25.45 2.08
C ASP A 86 -6.23 24.17 2.88
N LEU A 87 -5.57 23.08 2.46
CA LEU A 87 -5.76 21.78 3.09
C LEU A 87 -5.28 21.91 4.54
N PRO A 88 -5.98 21.29 5.51
CA PRO A 88 -5.52 21.30 6.88
C PRO A 88 -4.07 20.81 6.99
N GLY A 89 -3.30 21.36 7.92
CA GLY A 89 -1.88 21.00 8.09
C GLY A 89 -1.62 19.52 8.34
N HIS A 90 -2.64 18.77 8.79
CA HIS A 90 -2.60 17.33 8.99
C HIS A 90 -3.06 16.48 7.80
N ALA A 91 -3.29 17.10 6.64
CA ALA A 91 -3.65 16.38 5.42
C ALA A 91 -2.50 15.47 4.95
N CYS A 92 -2.87 14.29 4.44
CA CYS A 92 -1.92 13.34 3.88
C CYS A 92 -1.17 13.98 2.71
N LYS A 93 0.16 14.03 2.80
CA LYS A 93 1.01 14.63 1.75
C LYS A 93 1.00 13.88 0.40
N TYR A 94 0.44 12.67 0.35
CA TYR A 94 0.28 11.90 -0.88
C TYR A 94 -1.07 12.13 -1.58
N CYS A 95 -2.18 12.05 -0.84
CA CYS A 95 -3.51 12.07 -1.44
C CYS A 95 -4.45 13.17 -0.94
N GLY A 96 -4.07 13.93 0.09
CA GLY A 96 -4.88 15.01 0.66
C GLY A 96 -5.95 14.60 1.68
N ILE A 97 -6.07 13.31 2.01
CA ILE A 97 -7.01 12.86 3.06
C ILE A 97 -6.62 13.48 4.41
N HIS A 98 -7.59 14.10 5.08
CA HIS A 98 -7.38 14.89 6.30
C HIS A 98 -8.34 14.51 7.44
N SER A 99 -8.94 13.31 7.40
CA SER A 99 -9.76 12.82 8.52
C SER A 99 -8.87 12.53 9.75
N PRO A 100 -9.09 13.17 10.90
CA PRO A 100 -8.24 13.05 12.09
C PRO A 100 -7.99 11.60 12.56
N ALA A 101 -9.00 10.74 12.44
CA ALA A 101 -8.90 9.34 12.86
C ALA A 101 -8.13 8.46 11.87
N SER A 102 -7.84 8.96 10.67
CA SER A 102 -7.24 8.21 9.58
C SER A 102 -5.85 8.68 9.19
N VAL A 103 -5.35 9.75 9.81
CA VAL A 103 -4.02 10.29 9.56
C VAL A 103 -3.08 10.03 10.72
N VAL A 104 -1.81 9.88 10.39
CA VAL A 104 -0.71 9.62 11.31
C VAL A 104 0.43 10.55 10.95
N LYS A 105 1.06 11.14 11.95
CA LYS A 105 2.23 12.00 11.77
C LYS A 105 3.50 11.18 11.93
N CYS A 106 4.38 11.24 10.93
CA CYS A 106 5.74 10.77 11.09
C CYS A 106 6.54 11.78 11.93
N VAL A 107 7.10 11.33 13.04
CA VAL A 107 7.81 12.20 13.99
C VAL A 107 9.15 12.68 13.43
N THR A 108 9.76 11.90 12.53
CA THR A 108 11.10 12.21 12.00
C THR A 108 11.10 13.35 10.98
N CYS A 109 10.06 13.44 10.13
CA CYS A 109 9.95 14.48 9.10
C CYS A 109 8.80 15.47 9.32
N ASP A 110 8.05 15.31 10.42
CA ASP A 110 6.90 16.14 10.80
C ASP A 110 5.75 16.18 9.78
N ARG A 111 5.63 15.15 8.92
CA ARG A 111 4.58 15.08 7.88
C ARG A 111 3.49 14.06 8.21
N TRP A 112 2.31 14.33 7.67
CA TRP A 112 1.12 13.51 7.86
C TRP A 112 0.84 12.60 6.67
N PHE A 113 0.42 11.39 6.97
CA PHE A 113 0.06 10.37 6.00
C PHE A 113 -1.17 9.59 6.47
N CYS A 114 -2.03 9.18 5.54
CA CYS A 114 -3.22 8.41 5.88
C CYS A 114 -2.93 6.89 5.97
N ASN A 115 -3.88 6.15 6.55
CA ASN A 115 -3.85 4.69 6.63
C ASN A 115 -4.56 3.99 5.44
N SER A 116 -4.85 4.70 4.33
CA SER A 116 -5.42 4.07 3.12
C SER A 116 -4.32 3.62 2.15
N ARG A 117 -4.63 2.60 1.34
CA ARG A 117 -3.74 2.09 0.29
C ARG A 117 -3.83 2.88 -1.01
N GLY A 118 -4.99 3.46 -1.32
CA GLY A 118 -5.23 4.11 -2.61
C GLY A 118 -4.86 3.17 -3.76
N ASN A 119 -4.04 3.65 -4.70
CA ASN A 119 -3.56 2.87 -5.85
C ASN A 119 -2.20 2.19 -5.60
N THR A 120 -1.86 1.91 -4.35
CA THR A 120 -0.56 1.34 -3.96
C THR A 120 -0.73 0.04 -3.19
N SER A 121 0.36 -0.73 -3.02
CA SER A 121 0.31 -2.05 -2.37
C SER A 121 0.24 -2.01 -0.84
N GLY A 122 0.34 -0.84 -0.21
CA GLY A 122 0.35 -0.66 1.24
C GLY A 122 -0.17 0.71 1.62
N SER A 123 -0.43 0.96 2.91
CA SER A 123 -0.94 2.28 3.30
C SER A 123 0.08 3.39 3.04
N HIS A 124 -0.39 4.61 2.82
CA HIS A 124 0.48 5.77 2.58
C HIS A 124 1.51 5.98 3.71
N ILE A 125 1.11 5.85 4.97
CA ILE A 125 2.06 5.95 6.09
C ILE A 125 3.12 4.84 6.06
N ILE A 126 2.74 3.58 5.82
CA ILE A 126 3.72 2.47 5.79
C ILE A 126 4.67 2.59 4.60
N ASN A 127 4.15 2.98 3.42
CA ASN A 127 4.99 3.28 2.27
C ASN A 127 6.02 4.37 2.58
N HIS A 128 5.59 5.45 3.25
CA HIS A 128 6.49 6.53 3.66
C HIS A 128 7.58 6.03 4.62
N LEU A 129 7.19 5.35 5.71
CA LEU A 129 8.13 4.87 6.72
C LEU A 129 9.20 3.95 6.13
N VAL A 130 8.82 3.06 5.21
CA VAL A 130 9.77 2.14 4.55
C VAL A 130 10.73 2.90 3.62
N ARG A 131 10.23 3.85 2.83
CA ARG A 131 11.04 4.59 1.84
C ARG A 131 12.00 5.58 2.48
N ALA A 132 11.49 6.35 3.45
CA ALA A 132 12.26 7.32 4.19
C ALA A 132 13.10 6.68 5.32
N LYS A 133 12.92 5.37 5.58
CA LYS A 133 13.57 4.62 6.68
C LYS A 133 13.25 5.18 8.07
N HIS A 134 12.10 5.83 8.21
CA HIS A 134 11.58 6.34 9.46
C HIS A 134 10.86 5.23 10.24
N LYS A 135 10.81 5.37 11.56
CA LYS A 135 10.31 4.31 12.44
C LYS A 135 9.33 4.79 13.50
N GLU A 136 9.21 6.10 13.69
CA GLU A 136 8.48 6.71 14.79
C GLU A 136 7.27 7.49 14.27
N VAL A 137 6.13 7.31 14.93
CA VAL A 137 4.87 7.96 14.56
C VAL A 137 4.11 8.46 15.78
N SER A 138 3.25 9.44 15.54
CA SER A 138 2.31 10.01 16.50
C SER A 138 0.90 10.07 15.91
N LEU A 139 -0.09 9.84 16.77
CA LEU A 139 -1.50 9.91 16.40
C LEU A 139 -2.01 11.36 16.45
N HIS A 140 -3.13 11.63 15.79
CA HIS A 140 -3.73 12.96 15.80
C HIS A 140 -4.31 13.31 17.18
N PRO A 141 -4.24 14.59 17.64
CA PRO A 141 -4.84 15.03 18.91
C PRO A 141 -6.33 14.71 19.06
N GLU A 142 -7.06 14.78 17.95
CA GLU A 142 -8.50 14.44 17.88
C GLU A 142 -8.77 12.96 17.52
N SER A 143 -7.72 12.13 17.46
CA SER A 143 -7.90 10.69 17.27
C SER A 143 -8.54 10.04 18.51
N PRO A 144 -9.13 8.84 18.41
CA PRO A 144 -9.71 8.14 19.55
C PRO A 144 -8.72 7.89 20.72
N LEU A 145 -7.42 7.94 20.43
CA LEU A 145 -6.34 7.71 21.40
C LEU A 145 -5.56 9.00 21.72
N GLY A 146 -6.00 10.15 21.21
CA GLY A 146 -5.37 11.45 21.42
C GLY A 146 -3.99 11.60 20.77
N ASP A 147 -3.28 12.67 21.15
CA ASP A 147 -1.91 12.96 20.72
C ASP A 147 -0.91 12.05 21.45
N THR A 148 -0.79 10.82 20.93
CA THR A 148 0.03 9.77 21.55
C THR A 148 1.13 9.34 20.58
N ILE A 149 2.37 9.31 21.07
CA ILE A 149 3.52 8.71 20.38
C ILE A 149 3.50 7.20 20.66
N LEU A 150 3.59 6.38 19.60
CA LEU A 150 3.58 4.93 19.76
C LEU A 150 4.94 4.45 20.28
N GLU A 151 4.97 3.96 21.51
CA GLU A 151 6.19 3.46 22.15
C GLU A 151 5.95 2.21 23.01
N CYS A 152 6.99 1.41 23.16
CA CYS A 152 6.96 0.22 24.00
C CYS A 152 6.88 0.61 25.47
N TYR A 153 5.88 0.08 26.18
CA TYR A 153 5.70 0.31 27.61
C TYR A 153 6.93 -0.09 28.45
N ASN A 154 7.66 -1.14 28.06
CA ASN A 154 8.75 -1.68 28.86
C ASN A 154 10.11 -0.97 28.64
N CYS A 155 10.43 -0.62 27.39
CA CYS A 155 11.75 -0.07 27.03
C CYS A 155 11.72 1.32 26.37
N GLY A 156 10.54 1.88 26.12
CA GLY A 156 10.38 3.17 25.43
C GLY A 156 10.76 3.15 23.94
N CYS A 157 11.00 1.98 23.34
CA CYS A 157 11.31 1.90 21.92
C CYS A 157 10.13 2.36 21.06
N ARG A 158 10.39 3.27 20.11
CA ARG A 158 9.38 3.90 19.25
C ARG A 158 9.28 3.31 17.84
N ASN A 159 9.99 2.20 17.60
CA ASN A 159 10.00 1.57 16.29
C ASN A 159 8.71 0.78 16.05
N VAL A 160 7.77 1.37 15.30
CA VAL A 160 6.45 0.78 15.01
C VAL A 160 6.50 -0.61 14.38
N PHE A 161 7.57 -0.94 13.65
CA PHE A 161 7.74 -2.26 13.03
C PHE A 161 8.08 -3.37 14.03
N LEU A 162 8.53 -3.01 15.23
CA LEU A 162 8.81 -3.94 16.32
C LEU A 162 7.69 -3.96 17.36
N LEU A 163 6.82 -2.96 17.35
CA LEU A 163 5.71 -2.83 18.28
C LEU A 163 4.56 -3.76 17.89
N GLY A 164 3.95 -4.30 18.92
CA GLY A 164 2.67 -4.97 18.86
C GLY A 164 1.86 -4.65 20.10
N PHE A 165 0.67 -5.20 20.17
CA PHE A 165 -0.19 -5.10 21.33
C PHE A 165 -0.49 -6.48 21.91
N ILE A 166 -0.78 -6.50 23.22
CA ILE A 166 -1.37 -7.65 23.90
C ILE A 166 -2.71 -7.17 24.48
N PRO A 167 -3.84 -7.83 24.16
CA PRO A 167 -5.12 -7.50 24.76
C PRO A 167 -5.14 -7.93 26.23
N ALA A 168 -5.70 -7.09 27.11
CA ALA A 168 -5.95 -7.47 28.50
C ALA A 168 -7.17 -8.40 28.60
N LYS A 169 -7.26 -9.16 29.71
CA LYS A 169 -8.42 -10.05 29.99
C LYS A 169 -9.76 -9.32 30.07
N SER A 170 -9.75 -8.01 30.30
CA SER A 170 -10.89 -7.12 30.14
C SER A 170 -10.69 -6.34 28.84
N ASP A 171 -11.55 -6.59 27.84
CA ASP A 171 -11.45 -6.21 26.42
C ASP A 171 -11.23 -4.72 26.08
N THR A 172 -11.05 -3.86 27.07
CA THR A 172 -10.94 -2.40 26.91
C THR A 172 -9.52 -1.87 27.05
N VAL A 173 -8.57 -2.66 27.55
CA VAL A 173 -7.19 -2.22 27.79
C VAL A 173 -6.23 -2.98 26.89
N VAL A 174 -5.42 -2.25 26.14
CA VAL A 174 -4.33 -2.79 25.31
C VAL A 174 -3.01 -2.22 25.77
N VAL A 175 -1.94 -3.02 25.70
CA VAL A 175 -0.57 -2.58 26.05
C VAL A 175 0.34 -2.73 24.85
N LEU A 176 1.09 -1.67 24.53
CA LEU A 176 2.08 -1.68 23.46
C LEU A 176 3.43 -2.22 23.94
N ILE A 177 3.96 -3.24 23.27
CA ILE A 177 5.22 -3.90 23.65
C ILE A 177 6.00 -4.40 22.43
N CYS A 178 7.33 -4.34 22.50
CA CYS A 178 8.18 -4.92 21.46
C CYS A 178 8.06 -6.45 21.42
N ARG A 179 8.06 -7.03 20.22
CA ARG A 179 8.09 -8.49 20.02
C ARG A 179 9.26 -9.15 20.75
N GLN A 180 10.45 -8.55 20.64
CA GLN A 180 11.69 -9.01 21.27
C GLN A 180 12.50 -7.79 21.72
N PRO A 181 13.18 -7.83 22.88
CA PRO A 181 13.13 -8.89 23.90
C PRO A 181 11.91 -8.77 24.85
N CYS A 182 11.13 -7.69 24.75
CA CYS A 182 10.17 -7.30 25.79
C CYS A 182 9.01 -8.29 25.98
N ALA A 183 8.41 -8.81 24.91
CA ALA A 183 7.40 -9.87 25.01
C ALA A 183 8.01 -11.28 25.17
N ALA A 184 9.33 -11.42 25.02
CA ALA A 184 10.01 -12.73 25.06
C ALA A 184 10.50 -13.09 26.46
N VAL A 185 10.99 -12.09 27.17
CA VAL A 185 11.58 -12.26 28.48
C VAL A 185 10.52 -11.88 29.50
N PRO A 186 10.16 -12.77 30.45
CA PRO A 186 9.29 -12.40 31.54
C PRO A 186 9.95 -11.24 32.30
N SER A 187 9.43 -10.03 32.13
CA SER A 187 9.91 -8.87 32.85
C SER A 187 9.64 -9.10 34.34
N SER A 188 10.64 -8.84 35.19
CA SER A 188 10.54 -9.00 36.65
C SER A 188 9.52 -8.07 37.35
N LYS A 189 8.80 -7.25 36.58
CA LYS A 189 7.76 -6.33 37.06
C LYS A 189 6.39 -6.97 36.82
N ASP A 190 5.83 -7.60 37.85
CA ASP A 190 4.42 -7.85 38.26
C ASP A 190 3.24 -7.81 37.26
N LEU A 191 3.45 -7.81 35.95
CA LEU A 191 2.42 -7.79 34.93
C LEU A 191 2.48 -9.12 34.16
N ASN A 192 1.61 -10.05 34.57
CA ASN A 192 1.44 -11.36 33.94
C ASN A 192 0.67 -11.23 32.62
N TRP A 193 1.26 -10.55 31.62
CA TRP A 193 0.70 -10.51 30.27
C TRP A 193 0.88 -11.85 29.59
N ASP A 194 -0.16 -12.33 28.91
CA ASP A 194 -0.05 -13.51 28.07
C ASP A 194 0.67 -13.15 26.76
N THR A 195 1.98 -13.37 26.72
CA THR A 195 2.83 -13.00 25.59
C THR A 195 2.54 -13.80 24.32
N THR A 196 1.77 -14.89 24.43
CA THR A 196 1.31 -15.66 23.27
C THR A 196 0.27 -14.91 22.45
N GLN A 197 -0.40 -13.92 23.05
CA GLN A 197 -1.43 -13.09 22.40
C GLN A 197 -0.85 -11.83 21.74
N TRP A 198 0.48 -11.72 21.64
CA TRP A 198 1.12 -10.60 20.98
C TRP A 198 0.74 -10.56 19.49
N MET A 199 0.26 -9.41 19.03
CA MET A 199 -0.07 -9.15 17.64
C MET A 199 0.62 -7.86 17.16
N PRO A 200 1.14 -7.81 15.93
CA PRO A 200 1.82 -6.62 15.41
C PRO A 200 0.83 -5.45 15.26
N LEU A 201 1.33 -4.22 15.40
CA LEU A 201 0.50 -3.02 15.12
C LEU A 201 0.26 -2.78 13.62
N ILE A 202 1.08 -3.42 12.79
CA ILE A 202 1.03 -3.34 11.34
C ILE A 202 0.65 -4.73 10.83
N ASP A 203 -0.47 -4.80 10.13
CA ASP A 203 -0.94 -6.01 9.45
C ASP A 203 -1.26 -5.66 7.99
N ASP A 204 -0.96 -6.57 7.07
CA ASP A 204 -1.11 -6.36 5.62
C ASP A 204 -0.68 -4.96 5.13
N ARG A 205 0.51 -4.52 5.58
CA ARG A 205 1.13 -3.23 5.21
C ARG A 205 0.29 -1.98 5.56
N CYS A 206 -0.59 -2.06 6.55
CA CYS A 206 -1.30 -0.92 7.14
C CYS A 206 -1.36 -1.03 8.67
N PHE A 207 -1.67 0.08 9.35
CA PHE A 207 -1.95 0.03 10.78
C PHE A 207 -3.31 -0.62 11.03
N LEU A 208 -3.45 -1.27 12.19
CA LEU A 208 -4.73 -1.82 12.63
C LEU A 208 -5.81 -0.74 12.71
N THR A 209 -7.04 -1.09 12.31
CA THR A 209 -8.16 -0.15 12.16
C THR A 209 -8.63 0.48 13.47
N TRP A 210 -8.44 -0.20 14.60
CA TRP A 210 -8.74 0.34 15.92
C TRP A 210 -7.73 1.40 16.36
N LEU A 211 -6.49 1.32 15.85
CA LEU A 211 -5.43 2.28 16.12
C LEU A 211 -5.53 3.49 15.19
N VAL A 212 -5.70 3.22 13.89
CA VAL A 212 -5.86 4.25 12.85
C VAL A 212 -6.93 3.79 11.87
N LYS A 213 -8.05 4.52 11.80
CA LYS A 213 -9.16 4.16 10.92
C LYS A 213 -8.74 4.21 9.46
N ILE A 214 -9.25 3.28 8.66
CA ILE A 214 -9.14 3.39 7.20
C ILE A 214 -10.18 4.43 6.74
N PRO A 215 -9.77 5.44 5.93
CA PRO A 215 -10.70 6.37 5.30
C PRO A 215 -11.80 5.65 4.52
N SER A 216 -13.00 6.25 4.48
CA SER A 216 -14.12 5.69 3.72
C SER A 216 -13.85 5.69 2.21
N ASP A 217 -14.55 4.82 1.46
CA ASP A 217 -14.38 4.72 0.01
C ASP A 217 -14.67 6.05 -0.69
N GLN A 218 -15.66 6.81 -0.21
CA GLN A 218 -15.98 8.13 -0.74
C GLN A 218 -14.87 9.16 -0.50
N GLU A 219 -14.14 9.08 0.61
CA GLU A 219 -12.97 9.92 0.86
C GLU A 219 -11.79 9.49 -0.04
N GLN A 220 -11.59 8.19 -0.23
CA GLN A 220 -10.53 7.68 -1.09
C GLN A 220 -10.74 8.00 -2.57
N LEU A 221 -12.00 7.95 -3.06
CA LEU A 221 -12.34 8.31 -4.45
C LEU A 221 -12.18 9.81 -4.74
N ARG A 222 -12.45 10.67 -3.74
CA ARG A 222 -12.29 12.13 -3.85
C ARG A 222 -10.85 12.59 -3.63
N ALA A 223 -10.03 11.77 -2.99
CA ALA A 223 -8.63 12.06 -2.76
C ALA A 223 -7.82 12.02 -4.07
N ARG A 224 -6.66 12.66 -4.07
CA ARG A 224 -5.74 12.66 -5.21
C ARG A 224 -5.26 11.23 -5.49
N GLN A 225 -5.42 10.80 -6.75
CA GLN A 225 -5.09 9.45 -7.20
C GLN A 225 -3.60 9.31 -7.53
N ILE A 226 -2.77 9.22 -6.49
CA ILE A 226 -1.32 9.09 -6.63
C ILE A 226 -0.89 7.65 -6.94
N THR A 227 0.02 7.50 -7.89
CA THR A 227 0.60 6.20 -8.25
C THR A 227 1.82 5.86 -7.39
N SER A 228 2.16 4.57 -7.34
CA SER A 228 3.37 4.11 -6.64
C SER A 228 4.65 4.74 -7.22
N GLN A 229 4.72 5.01 -8.53
CA GLN A 229 5.88 5.64 -9.16
C GLN A 229 6.03 7.11 -8.75
N GLN A 230 4.92 7.86 -8.70
CA GLN A 230 4.91 9.24 -8.21
C GLN A 230 5.36 9.32 -6.75
N ILE A 231 4.92 8.40 -5.89
CA ILE A 231 5.41 8.33 -4.50
C ILE A 231 6.93 8.14 -4.45
N ASN A 232 7.49 7.27 -5.30
CA ASN A 232 8.94 7.03 -5.33
C ASN A 232 9.71 8.30 -5.67
N LYS A 233 9.31 8.96 -6.76
CA LYS A 233 9.94 10.20 -7.22
C LYS A 233 9.81 11.30 -6.16
N LEU A 234 8.64 11.42 -5.53
CA LEU A 234 8.41 12.41 -4.47
C LEU A 234 9.29 12.18 -3.23
N GLU A 235 9.40 10.93 -2.78
CA GLU A 235 10.27 10.55 -1.65
C GLU A 235 11.76 10.76 -1.95
N GLU A 236 12.17 10.61 -3.21
CA GLU A 236 13.52 10.93 -3.65
C GLU A 236 13.75 12.44 -3.64
N LEU A 237 12.82 13.23 -4.19
CA LEU A 237 12.88 14.67 -4.13
C LEU A 237 12.94 15.19 -2.69
N TRP A 238 12.21 14.57 -1.75
CA TRP A 238 12.23 14.97 -0.34
C TRP A 238 13.56 14.77 0.37
N LYS A 239 14.49 13.97 -0.18
CA LYS A 239 15.86 13.86 0.35
C LYS A 239 16.70 15.10 0.06
N GLU A 240 16.41 15.78 -1.05
CA GLU A 240 17.14 16.97 -1.50
C GLU A 240 16.40 18.26 -1.15
N ASN A 241 15.07 18.25 -1.28
CA ASN A 241 14.19 19.37 -1.01
C ASN A 241 13.00 18.96 -0.12
N GLY A 242 13.06 19.37 1.15
CA GLY A 242 12.04 19.09 2.15
C GLY A 242 10.67 19.72 1.88
N GLU A 243 10.54 20.70 0.98
CA GLU A 243 9.26 21.35 0.69
C GLU A 243 8.70 20.97 -0.68
N ALA A 244 9.30 19.98 -1.36
CA ALA A 244 8.81 19.55 -2.67
C ALA A 244 7.36 19.05 -2.59
N THR A 245 6.57 19.43 -3.59
CA THR A 245 5.16 19.06 -3.73
C THR A 245 5.00 18.11 -4.90
N LEU A 246 3.78 17.58 -5.08
CA LEU A 246 3.47 16.76 -6.24
C LEU A 246 3.51 17.55 -7.55
N GLU A 247 3.24 18.86 -7.54
CA GLU A 247 3.36 19.72 -8.72
C GLU A 247 4.82 19.83 -9.21
N ASP A 248 5.79 19.68 -8.31
CA ASP A 248 7.21 19.67 -8.69
C ASP A 248 7.61 18.43 -9.50
N LEU A 249 6.82 17.35 -9.43
CA LEU A 249 7.01 16.17 -10.28
C LEU A 249 6.56 16.42 -11.73
N GLU A 250 5.65 17.36 -11.95
CA GLU A 250 5.07 17.66 -13.26
C GLU A 250 5.92 18.66 -14.07
N LYS A 251 6.96 19.24 -13.46
CA LYS A 251 7.87 20.16 -14.14
C LYS A 251 8.76 19.38 -15.13
N PRO A 252 8.73 19.74 -16.44
CA PRO A 252 9.55 19.08 -17.45
C PRO A 252 11.04 19.35 -17.17
N GLY A 253 11.80 18.28 -16.93
CA GLY A 253 13.23 18.32 -16.58
C GLY A 253 13.67 17.28 -15.54
N VAL A 254 12.72 16.63 -14.85
CA VAL A 254 12.99 15.56 -13.87
C VAL A 254 12.87 14.15 -14.49
N ASP A 255 12.47 14.07 -15.76
CA ASP A 255 12.23 12.81 -16.50
C ASP A 255 13.17 12.69 -17.71
N ASP A 256 14.46 12.95 -17.52
CA ASP A 256 15.48 12.52 -18.50
C ASP A 256 15.57 11.00 -18.45
N GLU A 257 14.72 10.31 -19.22
CA GLU A 257 14.91 8.91 -19.54
C GLU A 257 16.34 8.74 -20.09
N PRO A 258 17.17 7.85 -19.52
CA PRO A 258 18.51 7.64 -20.04
C PRO A 258 18.41 7.17 -21.48
N HIS A 259 19.05 7.91 -22.38
CA HIS A 259 18.99 7.62 -23.81
C HIS A 259 19.44 6.18 -24.07
N PRO A 260 18.72 5.42 -24.90
CA PRO A 260 19.05 4.02 -25.17
C PRO A 260 20.47 3.95 -25.74
N VAL A 261 21.26 3.00 -25.22
CA VAL A 261 22.64 2.78 -25.64
C VAL A 261 22.64 2.33 -27.10
N LEU A 262 23.20 3.16 -27.98
CA LEU A 262 23.38 2.82 -29.39
C LEU A 262 24.48 1.75 -29.51
N LEU A 263 24.19 0.67 -30.23
CA LEU A 263 25.19 -0.33 -30.60
C LEU A 263 26.14 0.28 -31.64
N ARG A 264 27.45 0.14 -31.41
CA ARG A 264 28.53 0.63 -32.27
C ARG A 264 29.03 -0.44 -33.23
#